data_AF-A0A1V4TS38-F1
#
_entry.id   AF-A0A1V4TS38-F1
#
_cell.length_a   1.000
_cell.length_b   1.000
_cell.length_c   1.000
_cell.angle_alpha   90.00
_cell.angle_beta   90.00
_cell.angle_gamma   90.00
#
_symmetry.space_group_name_H-M   'P 1'
#
loop_
_entity.id
_entity.type
_entity.pdbx_description
1 polymer ?
#
loop_
_entity_poly.entity_id
_entity_poly.type
_entity_poly.pdbx_seq_one_letter_code
_entity_poly.pdbx_strand_id
1 'polypeptide(L)'
;MDNLELNLNRAIQLLRTPQNYEEYVSIKIKPVDGGCCCYNHWHETWTQFNEFISQYQPVKKEGATLIERDGEKYVLESHESGPEIIAYLYFGTAVVGLITALLKFRQLESRNRSLKFKLTKRYLIKGEVEEDNSIEVDLSLSDEAITKKIEDYTKKPKIKKRKKKM
;
A
#
# COMPACT_ATOMS: atom_id res chain seq x y z
N MET A 1 -14.48 -7.99 2.90
CA MET A 1 -14.13 -8.56 1.57
C MET A 1 -13.06 -7.70 0.93
N ASP A 2 -12.08 -8.31 0.27
CA ASP A 2 -11.04 -7.62 -0.49
C ASP A 2 -11.63 -7.28 -1.87
N ASN A 3 -12.23 -6.09 -2.04
CA ASN A 3 -12.90 -5.71 -3.30
C ASN A 3 -11.91 -5.02 -4.24
N LEU A 4 -11.00 -5.81 -4.80
CA LEU A 4 -9.89 -5.34 -5.64
C LEU A 4 -10.38 -4.51 -6.84
N GLU A 5 -11.47 -4.92 -7.48
CA GLU A 5 -12.05 -4.21 -8.62
C GLU A 5 -12.57 -2.81 -8.22
N LEU A 6 -13.26 -2.71 -7.08
CA LEU A 6 -13.70 -1.41 -6.55
C LEU A 6 -12.51 -0.50 -6.24
N ASN A 7 -11.47 -1.06 -5.62
CA ASN A 7 -10.25 -0.33 -5.25
C ASN A 7 -9.52 0.17 -6.51
N LEU A 8 -9.41 -0.67 -7.53
CA LEU A 8 -8.83 -0.29 -8.83
C LEU A 8 -9.65 0.79 -9.54
N ASN A 9 -10.99 0.68 -9.55
CA ASN A 9 -11.85 1.69 -10.16
C ASN A 9 -11.66 3.07 -9.52
N ARG A 10 -11.61 3.12 -8.18
CA ARG A 10 -11.30 4.36 -7.45
C ARG A 10 -9.90 4.86 -7.79
N ALA A 11 -8.92 3.95 -7.84
CA ALA A 11 -7.56 4.32 -8.17
C ALA A 11 -7.42 4.89 -9.60
N ILE A 12 -8.09 4.30 -10.58
CA ILE A 12 -8.15 4.78 -11.97
C ILE A 12 -8.67 6.22 -12.03
N GLN A 13 -9.76 6.51 -11.31
CA GLN A 13 -10.36 7.84 -11.27
C GLN A 13 -9.41 8.87 -10.63
N LEU A 14 -8.78 8.51 -9.51
CA LEU A 14 -7.87 9.40 -8.78
C LEU A 14 -6.53 9.61 -9.52
N LEU A 15 -5.95 8.56 -10.08
CA LEU A 15 -4.70 8.62 -10.86
C LEU A 15 -4.91 9.24 -12.25
N ARG A 16 -6.16 9.35 -12.71
CA ARG A 16 -6.53 9.81 -14.06
C ARG A 16 -5.87 8.98 -15.16
N THR A 17 -5.86 7.67 -14.98
CA THR A 17 -5.28 6.69 -15.90
C THR A 17 -6.36 6.04 -16.77
N PRO A 18 -5.99 5.32 -17.85
CA PRO A 18 -6.96 4.61 -18.69
C PRO A 18 -7.81 3.61 -17.89
N GLN A 19 -9.12 3.54 -18.21
CA GLN A 19 -10.10 2.69 -17.52
C GLN A 19 -10.06 1.21 -17.94
N ASN A 20 -9.06 0.78 -18.70
CA ASN A 20 -8.93 -0.58 -19.22
C ASN A 20 -8.09 -1.51 -18.32
N TYR A 21 -7.82 -1.09 -17.09
CA TYR A 21 -7.03 -1.84 -16.11
C TYR A 21 -5.65 -2.28 -16.61
N GLU A 22 -5.04 -1.51 -17.52
CA GLU A 22 -3.86 -1.93 -18.30
C GLU A 22 -2.74 -2.54 -17.44
N GLU A 23 -2.18 -1.79 -16.50
CA GLU A 23 -1.13 -2.29 -15.61
C GLU A 23 -1.07 -1.49 -14.30
N TYR A 24 -1.33 -2.16 -13.19
CA TYR A 24 -1.32 -1.58 -11.84
C TYR A 24 -0.51 -2.46 -10.90
N VAL A 25 0.00 -1.86 -9.84
CA VAL A 25 0.62 -2.59 -8.72
C VAL A 25 -0.07 -2.15 -7.45
N SER A 26 -0.44 -3.10 -6.60
CA SER A 26 -0.95 -2.81 -5.26
C SER A 26 -0.07 -3.43 -4.18
N ILE A 27 0.05 -2.75 -3.03
CA ILE A 27 0.60 -3.33 -1.79
C ILE A 27 -0.46 -3.19 -0.71
N LYS A 28 -0.93 -4.33 -0.21
CA LYS A 28 -1.84 -4.42 0.90
C LYS A 28 -1.09 -4.74 2.19
N ILE A 29 -1.41 -4.03 3.27
CA ILE A 29 -0.74 -4.14 4.56
C ILE A 29 -1.75 -4.64 5.58
N LYS A 30 -1.47 -5.77 6.25
CA LYS A 30 -2.35 -6.36 7.26
C LYS A 30 -1.55 -6.88 8.46
N PRO A 31 -2.09 -6.86 9.69
CA PRO A 31 -1.51 -7.59 10.80
C PRO A 31 -1.48 -9.09 10.50
N VAL A 32 -0.42 -9.79 10.92
CA VAL A 32 -0.31 -11.26 10.77
C VAL A 32 -1.33 -11.99 11.63
N ASP A 33 -1.61 -11.45 12.81
CA ASP A 33 -2.61 -11.94 13.78
C ASP A 33 -4.06 -11.59 13.38
N GLY A 34 -4.25 -10.88 12.27
CA GLY A 34 -5.56 -10.46 11.79
C GLY A 34 -6.11 -9.25 12.54
N GLY A 35 -7.44 -9.16 12.64
CA GLY A 35 -8.13 -8.01 13.24
C GLY A 35 -8.52 -6.93 12.22
N CYS A 36 -9.09 -5.85 12.74
CA CYS A 36 -9.61 -4.74 11.94
C CYS A 36 -8.61 -3.57 11.89
N CYS A 37 -8.44 -3.00 10.71
CA CYS A 37 -7.50 -1.91 10.42
C CYS A 37 -8.19 -0.57 10.15
N CYS A 38 -9.49 -0.48 10.44
CA CYS A 38 -10.26 0.73 10.19
C CYS A 38 -9.87 1.88 11.13
N TYR A 39 -10.35 3.08 10.82
CA TYR A 39 -10.15 4.29 11.62
C TYR A 39 -10.47 4.16 13.11
N ASN A 40 -11.42 3.30 13.46
CA ASN A 40 -11.79 3.10 14.86
C ASN A 40 -10.80 2.21 15.61
N HIS A 41 -10.18 1.25 14.92
CA HIS A 41 -9.27 0.29 15.54
C HIS A 41 -7.81 0.75 15.51
N TRP A 42 -7.45 1.57 14.53
CA TRP A 42 -6.11 2.15 14.31
C TRP A 42 -6.17 3.69 14.40
N HIS A 43 -6.86 4.21 15.41
CA HIS A 43 -7.21 5.63 15.47
C HIS A 43 -5.98 6.53 15.55
N GLU A 44 -5.03 6.19 16.42
CA GLU A 44 -3.80 6.96 16.60
C GLU A 44 -2.91 6.85 15.35
N THR A 45 -2.85 5.66 14.75
CA THR A 45 -2.14 5.41 13.49
C THR A 45 -2.67 6.30 12.37
N TRP A 46 -3.98 6.31 12.14
CA TRP A 46 -4.58 7.07 11.05
C TRP A 46 -4.54 8.59 11.29
N THR A 47 -4.64 9.02 12.54
CA THR A 47 -4.49 10.44 12.91
C THR A 47 -3.08 10.93 12.57
N GLN A 48 -2.04 10.25 13.08
CA GLN A 48 -0.64 10.61 12.81
C GLN A 48 -0.29 10.47 11.32
N PHE A 49 -0.83 9.45 10.64
CA PHE A 49 -0.61 9.29 9.21
C PHE A 49 -1.21 10.45 8.41
N ASN A 50 -2.44 10.89 8.74
CA ASN A 50 -3.07 12.04 8.10
C ASN A 50 -2.30 13.35 8.35
N GLU A 51 -1.67 13.51 9.52
CA GLU A 51 -0.75 14.64 9.77
C GLU A 51 0.51 14.55 8.90
N PHE A 52 1.10 13.36 8.77
CA PHE A 52 2.25 13.10 7.90
C PHE A 52 1.97 13.38 6.42
N ILE A 53 0.74 13.14 5.97
CA ILE A 53 0.28 13.43 4.61
C ILE A 53 -0.53 14.73 4.49
N SER A 54 -0.43 15.64 5.46
CA SER A 54 -1.32 16.82 5.60
C SER A 54 -1.36 17.77 4.39
N GLN A 55 -0.33 17.78 3.55
CA GLN A 55 -0.33 18.53 2.28
C GLN A 55 -1.26 17.94 1.20
N TYR A 56 -1.82 16.75 1.45
CA TYR A 56 -2.74 16.04 0.57
C TYR A 56 -4.13 15.93 1.23
N GLN A 57 -5.12 15.47 0.48
CA GLN A 57 -6.42 15.19 1.08
C GLN A 57 -6.28 14.09 2.14
N PRO A 58 -6.89 14.24 3.34
CA PRO A 58 -6.79 13.22 4.37
C PRO A 58 -7.46 11.94 3.89
N VAL A 59 -6.88 10.81 4.26
CA VAL A 59 -7.58 9.53 4.14
C VAL A 59 -8.81 9.61 5.03
N LYS A 60 -9.96 9.19 4.49
CA LYS A 60 -11.24 9.10 5.21
C LYS A 60 -11.50 7.65 5.60
N LYS A 61 -12.40 7.43 6.56
CA LYS A 61 -12.87 6.09 6.90
C LYS A 61 -13.42 5.39 5.65
N GLU A 62 -12.85 4.22 5.33
CA GLU A 62 -13.19 3.42 4.14
C GLU A 62 -13.04 4.17 2.80
N GLY A 63 -12.21 5.21 2.81
CA GLY A 63 -11.96 6.11 1.69
C GLY A 63 -10.62 5.86 1.00
N ALA A 64 -10.43 6.57 -0.11
CA ALA A 64 -9.21 6.60 -0.88
C ALA A 64 -8.70 8.05 -0.99
N THR A 65 -7.39 8.24 -0.98
CA THR A 65 -6.77 9.54 -1.24
C THR A 65 -5.65 9.43 -2.26
N LEU A 66 -5.45 10.49 -3.05
CA LEU A 66 -4.33 10.63 -3.96
C LEU A 66 -3.15 11.28 -3.22
N ILE A 67 -2.00 10.61 -3.25
CA ILE A 67 -0.74 11.09 -2.71
C ILE A 67 0.21 11.36 -3.88
N GLU A 68 0.71 12.59 -3.99
CA GLU A 68 1.68 12.98 -5.02
C GLU A 68 3.01 13.39 -4.37
N ARG A 69 4.01 12.52 -4.38
CA ARG A 69 5.29 12.74 -3.67
C ARG A 69 6.46 12.39 -4.58
N ASP A 70 7.47 13.26 -4.62
CA ASP A 70 8.69 13.08 -5.41
C ASP A 70 8.44 12.79 -6.91
N GLY A 71 7.37 13.37 -7.47
CA GLY A 71 6.95 13.14 -8.86
C GLY A 71 6.20 11.83 -9.10
N GLU A 72 5.93 11.06 -8.03
CA GLU A 72 5.26 9.77 -8.06
C GLU A 72 3.82 9.92 -7.52
N LYS A 73 2.88 9.16 -8.10
CA LYS A 73 1.46 9.20 -7.71
C LYS A 73 0.98 7.86 -7.18
N TYR A 74 0.33 7.92 -6.03
CA TYR A 74 -0.19 6.75 -5.32
C TYR A 74 -1.62 6.99 -4.88
N VAL A 75 -2.44 5.95 -4.91
CA VAL A 75 -3.73 5.94 -4.26
C VAL A 75 -3.59 5.14 -2.98
N LEU A 76 -3.80 5.78 -1.84
CA LEU A 76 -3.87 5.11 -0.54
C LEU A 76 -5.32 4.93 -0.15
N GLU A 77 -5.71 3.68 0.05
CA GLU A 77 -7.03 3.31 0.53
C GLU A 77 -6.98 2.81 1.97
N SER A 78 -7.99 3.21 2.74
CA SER A 78 -8.25 2.65 4.07
C SER A 78 -9.37 1.64 3.98
N HIS A 79 -9.15 0.44 4.53
CA HIS A 79 -10.16 -0.61 4.62
C HIS A 79 -10.13 -1.23 6.01
N GLU A 80 -11.26 -1.81 6.43
CA GLU A 80 -11.28 -2.68 7.62
C GLU A 80 -10.27 -3.83 7.51
N SER A 81 -10.05 -4.33 6.30
CA SER A 81 -9.12 -5.43 6.04
C SER A 81 -7.64 -5.01 5.95
N GLY A 82 -7.33 -3.72 6.05
CA GLY A 82 -5.97 -3.21 5.94
C GLY A 82 -5.78 -2.12 4.88
N PRO A 83 -4.86 -1.18 5.11
CA PRO A 83 -4.47 -0.20 4.11
C PRO A 83 -3.99 -0.86 2.82
N GLU A 84 -4.29 -0.22 1.69
CA GLU A 84 -3.80 -0.65 0.38
C GLU A 84 -3.29 0.55 -0.40
N ILE A 85 -2.06 0.44 -0.90
CA ILE A 85 -1.44 1.46 -1.74
C ILE A 85 -1.45 0.95 -3.18
N ILE A 86 -1.93 1.75 -4.12
CA ILE A 86 -2.07 1.39 -5.54
C ILE A 86 -1.31 2.41 -6.38
N ALA A 87 -0.55 1.93 -7.37
CA ALA A 87 0.16 2.73 -8.34
C ALA A 87 -0.10 2.23 -9.76
N TYR A 88 0.01 3.13 -10.74
CA TYR A 88 0.02 2.78 -12.16
C TYR A 88 1.44 2.35 -12.58
N LEU A 89 1.56 1.21 -13.29
CA LEU A 89 2.80 0.57 -13.73
C LEU A 89 3.73 0.03 -12.63
N TYR A 90 4.15 0.84 -11.66
CA TYR A 90 5.14 0.43 -10.67
C TYR A 90 5.14 1.28 -9.40
N PHE A 91 5.76 0.75 -8.34
CA PHE A 91 6.13 1.52 -7.16
C PHE A 91 7.50 2.15 -7.32
N GLY A 92 7.57 3.43 -6.99
CA GLY A 92 8.82 4.16 -6.86
C GLY A 92 9.34 4.18 -5.42
N THR A 93 10.35 5.01 -5.14
CA THR A 93 10.99 5.02 -3.82
C THR A 93 10.11 5.69 -2.76
N ALA A 94 9.25 6.64 -3.13
CA ALA A 94 8.42 7.33 -2.15
C ALA A 94 7.40 6.40 -1.46
N VAL A 95 7.03 5.27 -2.08
CA VAL A 95 6.15 4.27 -1.45
C VAL A 95 6.77 3.70 -0.17
N VAL A 96 8.11 3.55 -0.14
CA VAL A 96 8.81 2.98 1.01
C VAL A 96 8.58 3.88 2.22
N GLY A 97 8.69 5.20 2.04
CA GLY A 97 8.40 6.17 3.09
C GLY A 97 6.96 6.09 3.59
N LEU A 98 5.98 5.88 2.70
CA LEU A 98 4.56 5.73 3.08
C LEU A 98 4.34 4.46 3.92
N ILE A 99 4.86 3.32 3.46
CA ILE A 99 4.72 2.04 4.17
C ILE A 99 5.41 2.13 5.53
N THR A 100 6.66 2.60 5.56
CA THR A 100 7.43 2.73 6.80
C THR A 100 6.76 3.67 7.79
N ALA A 101 6.27 4.83 7.35
CA ALA A 101 5.56 5.77 8.22
C ALA A 101 4.31 5.13 8.83
N LEU A 102 3.49 4.45 8.01
CA LEU A 102 2.27 3.77 8.48
C LEU A 102 2.58 2.70 9.53
N LEU A 103 3.59 1.87 9.27
CA LEU A 103 4.01 0.83 10.22
C LEU A 103 4.58 1.42 11.51
N LYS A 104 5.33 2.52 11.43
CA LYS A 104 5.87 3.22 12.62
C LYS A 104 4.77 3.83 13.46
N PHE A 105 3.82 4.56 12.86
CA PHE A 105 2.68 5.08 13.61
C PHE A 105 1.86 3.95 14.23
N ARG A 106 1.75 2.83 13.53
CA ARG A 106 1.10 1.64 14.05
C ARG A 106 1.81 1.02 15.25
N GLN A 107 3.14 1.09 15.29
CA GLN A 107 3.93 0.67 16.44
C GLN A 107 3.64 1.50 17.69
N LEU A 108 3.15 2.74 17.54
CA LEU A 108 2.84 3.65 18.63
C LEU A 108 1.41 3.50 19.16
N GLU A 109 0.55 2.75 18.48
CA GLU A 109 -0.85 2.61 18.89
C GLU A 109 -0.97 1.99 20.29
N SER A 110 -1.68 2.67 21.18
CA SER A 110 -1.89 2.23 22.56
C SER A 110 -2.77 0.97 22.68
N ARG A 111 -3.67 0.75 21.71
CA ARG A 111 -4.65 -0.35 21.70
C ARG A 111 -4.49 -1.25 20.49
N ASN A 112 -4.87 -2.52 20.67
CA ASN A 112 -4.85 -3.55 19.62
C ASN A 112 -3.49 -3.66 18.91
N ARG A 113 -2.38 -3.29 19.56
CA ARG A 113 -1.06 -3.18 18.94
C ARG A 113 -0.64 -4.51 18.31
N SER A 114 -0.31 -4.49 17.02
CA SER A 114 0.37 -5.59 16.36
C SER A 114 1.77 -5.14 15.98
N LEU A 115 2.75 -6.03 16.14
CA LEU A 115 4.14 -5.78 15.77
C LEU A 115 4.53 -6.54 14.50
N LYS A 116 3.67 -7.39 13.96
CA LYS A 116 3.98 -8.21 12.79
C LYS A 116 2.96 -7.96 11.69
N PHE A 117 3.44 -7.57 10.52
CA PHE A 117 2.61 -7.21 9.38
C PHE A 117 2.95 -8.04 8.16
N LYS A 118 1.93 -8.52 7.47
CA LYS A 118 2.04 -9.09 6.14
C LYS A 118 1.83 -7.98 5.11
N LEU A 119 2.81 -7.79 4.24
CA LEU A 119 2.71 -6.95 3.05
C LEU A 119 2.50 -7.88 1.87
N THR A 120 1.41 -7.67 1.12
CA THR A 120 1.05 -8.47 -0.06
C THR A 120 1.07 -7.59 -1.28
N LYS A 121 1.95 -7.89 -2.24
CA LYS A 121 2.18 -7.09 -3.45
C LYS A 121 1.55 -7.84 -4.62
N ARG A 122 0.67 -7.14 -5.33
CA ARG A 122 -0.06 -7.68 -6.47
C ARG A 122 0.31 -6.92 -7.72
N TYR A 123 0.68 -7.63 -8.77
CA TYR A 123 0.74 -7.08 -10.12
C TYR A 123 -0.56 -7.38 -10.84
N LEU A 124 -1.19 -6.33 -11.36
CA LEU A 124 -2.49 -6.43 -12.01
C LEU A 124 -2.37 -6.02 -13.45
N ILE A 125 -2.74 -6.91 -14.38
CA ILE A 125 -2.75 -6.63 -15.81
C ILE A 125 -4.16 -6.95 -16.33
N LYS A 126 -4.78 -5.99 -17.00
CA LYS A 126 -6.16 -6.10 -17.50
C LYS A 126 -7.16 -6.53 -16.42
N GLY A 127 -6.95 -6.09 -15.17
CA GLY A 127 -7.84 -6.38 -14.04
C GLY A 127 -7.61 -7.74 -13.36
N GLU A 128 -6.70 -8.56 -13.87
CA GLU A 128 -6.37 -9.86 -13.29
C GLU A 128 -5.06 -9.80 -12.48
N VAL A 129 -4.98 -10.59 -11.40
CA VAL A 129 -3.76 -10.71 -10.59
C VAL A 129 -2.79 -11.67 -11.27
N GLU A 130 -1.68 -11.16 -11.79
CA GLU A 130 -0.65 -11.92 -12.49
C GLU A 130 0.45 -12.45 -11.57
N GLU A 131 0.78 -11.68 -10.53
CA GLU A 131 1.78 -12.05 -9.53
C GLU A 131 1.30 -11.61 -8.15
N ASP A 132 1.32 -12.53 -7.18
CA ASP A 132 1.09 -12.28 -5.76
C ASP A 132 2.33 -12.74 -4.99
N ASN A 133 3.06 -11.78 -4.44
CA ASN A 133 4.15 -12.05 -3.52
C ASN A 133 3.79 -11.47 -2.16
N SER A 134 4.32 -12.07 -1.09
CA SER A 134 4.13 -11.53 0.24
C SER A 134 5.38 -11.65 1.09
N ILE A 135 5.59 -10.64 1.94
CA ILE A 135 6.61 -10.65 2.97
C ILE A 135 5.98 -10.35 4.32
N GLU A 136 6.65 -10.78 5.39
CA GLU A 136 6.32 -10.37 6.75
C GLU A 136 7.33 -9.34 7.24
N VAL A 137 6.87 -8.31 7.92
CA VAL A 137 7.67 -7.26 8.53
C VAL A 137 7.44 -7.32 10.03
N ASP A 138 8.52 -7.43 10.80
CA ASP A 138 8.49 -7.43 12.25
C ASP A 138 9.02 -6.08 12.77
N LEU A 139 8.14 -5.34 13.46
CA LEU A 139 8.42 -4.03 14.02
C LEU A 139 9.27 -4.09 15.29
N SER A 140 9.62 -5.29 15.79
CA SER A 140 10.65 -5.43 16.82
C SER A 140 12.08 -5.27 16.27
N LEU A 141 12.25 -5.25 14.95
CA LEU A 141 13.54 -5.04 14.30
C LEU A 141 13.91 -3.55 14.24
N SER A 142 15.16 -3.24 13.89
CA SER A 142 15.60 -1.86 13.71
C SER A 142 14.93 -1.20 12.50
N ASP A 143 14.75 0.11 12.59
CA ASP A 143 14.19 0.94 11.50
C ASP A 143 14.91 0.73 10.17
N GLU A 144 16.24 0.59 10.21
CA GLU A 144 17.07 0.36 9.03
C GLU A 144 16.77 -1.02 8.41
N ALA A 145 16.62 -2.06 9.24
CA ALA A 145 16.28 -3.40 8.76
C ALA A 145 14.87 -3.44 8.15
N ILE A 146 13.90 -2.78 8.78
CA ILE A 146 12.53 -2.66 8.26
C ILE A 146 12.51 -1.93 6.92
N THR A 147 13.15 -0.76 6.86
CA THR A 147 13.19 0.08 5.66
C THR A 147 13.84 -0.67 4.51
N LYS A 148 15.02 -1.26 4.73
CA LYS A 148 15.72 -2.06 3.73
C LYS A 148 14.87 -3.23 3.21
N LYS A 149 14.16 -3.93 4.10
CA LYS A 149 13.26 -5.03 3.71
C LYS A 149 12.12 -4.54 2.81
N ILE A 150 11.54 -3.39 3.12
CA ILE A 150 10.49 -2.78 2.29
C ILE A 150 11.06 -2.31 0.95
N GLU A 151 12.24 -1.67 0.94
CA GLU A 151 12.93 -1.26 -0.29
C GLU A 151 13.20 -2.44 -1.22
N ASP A 152 13.73 -3.54 -0.68
CA ASP A 152 14.01 -4.75 -1.47
C ASP A 152 12.74 -5.34 -2.07
N TYR A 153 11.62 -5.23 -1.37
CA TYR A 153 10.32 -5.76 -1.79
C TYR A 153 9.59 -4.87 -2.80
N THR A 154 9.71 -3.55 -2.68
CA THR A 154 9.05 -2.58 -3.56
C THR A 154 9.76 -2.43 -4.90
N LYS A 155 11.05 -2.79 -4.99
CA LYS A 155 11.83 -2.81 -6.23
C LYS A 155 11.03 -3.40 -7.40
N LYS A 156 11.16 -2.76 -8.56
CA LYS A 156 10.57 -3.24 -9.82
C LYS A 156 10.96 -4.69 -10.06
N PRO A 157 10.05 -5.54 -10.57
CA PRO A 157 10.43 -6.86 -11.03
C PRO A 157 11.45 -6.65 -12.15
N LYS A 158 12.50 -7.46 -12.18
CA LYS A 158 13.28 -7.59 -13.42
C LYS A 158 12.35 -8.21 -14.44
N ILE A 159 11.67 -7.38 -15.23
CA ILE A 159 10.80 -7.84 -16.33
C ILE A 159 11.68 -8.74 -17.19
N LYS A 160 11.45 -10.06 -17.13
CA LYS A 160 11.99 -10.97 -18.13
C LYS A 160 11.34 -10.49 -19.43
N LYS A 161 12.13 -9.85 -20.31
CA LYS A 161 11.69 -9.41 -21.63
C LYS A 161 10.77 -10.49 -22.21
N ARG A 162 9.46 -10.22 -22.29
CA ARG A 162 8.53 -11.10 -23.00
C ARG A 162 9.13 -11.19 -24.40
N LYS A 163 9.63 -12.38 -24.79
CA LYS A 163 10.03 -12.64 -26.16
C LYS A 163 8.80 -12.29 -27.00
N LYS A 164 8.87 -11.21 -27.79
CA LYS A 164 7.93 -10.98 -28.88
C LYS A 164 7.94 -12.27 -29.70
N LYS A 165 6.87 -13.05 -29.63
CA LYS A 165 6.60 -14.03 -30.69
C LYS A 165 6.27 -13.17 -31.92
N MET A 166 7.25 -13.10 -32.82
CA MET A 166 7.01 -12.76 -34.22
C MET A 166 6.15 -13.87 -34.84
#